data_AF-A0A920G1X5-F1
#
_entry.id   AF-A0A920G1X5-F1
#
_cell.length_a   1.000
_cell.length_b   1.000
_cell.length_c   1.000
_cell.angle_alpha   90.00
_cell.angle_beta   90.00
_cell.angle_gamma   90.00
#
_symmetry.space_group_name_H-M   'P 1'
#
loop_
_entity.id
_entity.type
_entity.pdbx_description
1 polymer ?
#
loop_
_entity_poly.entity_id
_entity_poly.type
_entity_poly.pdbx_seq_one_letter_code
_entity_poly.pdbx_strand_id
1 'polypeptide(L)'
;MAEQLSDRLTVLAASLSGDLADVSVQFRRGWDRSLNLAEALERNGQRDAAQGFTQVGPHRADLRVMVGDAWPQTYYPGADEVAAGGLKLVQGRLSRKAARLSRFI
;
A
#
# COMPACT_ATOMS: atom_id res chain seq x y z
N MET A 1 -3.68 -10.58 -3.02
CA MET A 1 -3.26 -9.60 -4.05
C MET A 1 -2.68 -8.32 -3.45
N ALA A 2 -3.35 -7.60 -2.53
CA ALA A 2 -2.79 -6.38 -1.94
C ALA A 2 -1.65 -6.62 -0.93
N GLU A 3 -1.74 -7.66 -0.09
CA GLU A 3 -0.60 -8.13 0.74
C GLU A 3 0.60 -8.53 -0.13
N GLN A 4 0.32 -9.26 -1.21
CA GLN A 4 1.29 -9.63 -2.23
C GLN A 4 1.98 -8.42 -2.91
N LEU A 5 1.30 -7.28 -3.01
CA LEU A 5 1.90 -6.04 -3.51
C LEU A 5 2.83 -5.41 -2.46
N SER A 6 2.40 -5.41 -1.20
CA SER A 6 3.19 -4.99 -0.03
C SER A 6 4.52 -5.75 0.07
N ASP A 7 4.46 -7.08 -0.05
CA ASP A 7 5.63 -7.95 0.02
C ASP A 7 6.59 -7.67 -1.15
N ARG A 8 6.05 -7.52 -2.36
CA ARG A 8 6.85 -7.20 -3.55
C ARG A 8 7.49 -5.81 -3.45
N LEU A 9 6.80 -4.84 -2.86
CA LEU A 9 7.34 -3.50 -2.64
C LEU A 9 8.48 -3.53 -1.63
N THR A 10 8.32 -4.28 -0.53
CA THR A 10 9.36 -4.49 0.50
C THR A 10 10.61 -5.12 -0.10
N VAL A 11 10.46 -6.21 -0.87
CA VAL A 11 11.58 -6.87 -1.55
C VAL A 11 12.27 -5.94 -2.55
N LEU A 12 11.48 -5.14 -3.28
CA LEU A 12 12.05 -4.16 -4.21
C LEU A 12 12.83 -3.08 -3.48
N ALA A 13 12.33 -2.54 -2.36
CA ALA A 13 13.02 -1.52 -1.58
C ALA A 13 14.42 -1.99 -1.13
N ALA A 14 14.51 -3.19 -0.55
CA ALA A 14 15.79 -3.78 -0.14
C ALA A 14 16.76 -3.99 -1.32
N SER A 15 16.25 -4.22 -2.53
CA SER A 15 17.09 -4.39 -3.74
C SER A 15 17.63 -3.07 -4.32
N LEU A 16 17.16 -1.91 -3.85
CA LEU A 16 17.56 -0.59 -4.37
C LEU A 16 18.85 -0.06 -3.72
N SER A 17 19.02 -0.25 -2.40
CA SER A 17 20.22 0.10 -1.65
C SER A 17 20.23 -0.61 -0.29
N GLY A 18 21.43 -0.83 0.27
CA GLY A 18 21.58 -1.44 1.61
C GLY A 18 20.94 -0.63 2.73
N ASP A 19 20.90 0.70 2.58
CA ASP A 19 20.27 1.62 3.53
C ASP A 19 18.73 1.49 3.58
N LEU A 20 18.13 0.80 2.60
CA LEU A 20 16.69 0.52 2.54
C LEU A 20 16.34 -0.91 2.99
N ALA A 21 17.31 -1.67 3.52
CA ALA A 21 17.10 -3.04 3.98
C ALA A 21 16.07 -3.14 5.12
N ASP A 22 16.02 -2.13 5.99
CA ASP A 22 15.09 -2.06 7.11
C ASP A 22 13.73 -1.44 6.72
N VAL A 23 13.53 -1.11 5.45
CA VAL A 23 12.27 -0.52 4.97
C VAL A 23 11.29 -1.61 4.59
N SER A 24 10.13 -1.62 5.25
CA SER A 24 9.01 -2.48 4.87
C SER A 24 7.78 -1.68 4.47
N VAL A 25 6.95 -2.25 3.59
CA VAL A 25 5.67 -1.68 3.22
C VAL A 25 4.58 -2.56 3.80
N GLN A 26 3.62 -1.96 4.50
CA GLN A 26 2.44 -2.61 5.03
C GLN A 26 1.17 -2.11 4.35
N PHE A 27 0.37 -3.05 3.87
CA PHE A 27 -0.99 -2.79 3.43
C PHE A 27 -1.97 -2.83 4.61
N ARG A 28 -2.71 -1.74 4.78
CA ARG A 28 -3.83 -1.67 5.71
C ARG A 28 -5.13 -1.61 4.93
N ARG A 29 -5.91 -2.69 5.01
CA ARG A 29 -7.28 -2.71 4.52
C ARG A 29 -8.11 -1.63 5.21
N GLY A 30 -8.98 -0.98 4.45
CA GLY A 30 -9.97 -0.03 4.95
C GLY A 30 -11.22 -0.70 5.55
N TRP A 31 -11.11 -1.98 5.91
CA TRP A 31 -12.16 -2.79 6.51
C TRP A 31 -11.54 -3.85 7.43
N ASP A 32 -12.37 -4.52 8.22
CA ASP A 32 -11.95 -5.54 9.18
C ASP A 32 -11.13 -6.66 8.49
N ARG A 33 -9.96 -6.99 9.07
CA ARG A 33 -9.06 -8.03 8.53
C ARG A 33 -9.65 -9.44 8.66
N SER A 34 -10.56 -9.65 9.60
CA SER A 34 -11.27 -10.92 9.77
C SER A 34 -12.33 -11.17 8.70
N LEU A 35 -12.69 -10.14 7.93
CA LEU A 35 -13.73 -10.22 6.91
C LEU A 35 -13.14 -10.15 5.50
N ASN A 36 -13.78 -10.86 4.58
CA ASN A 36 -13.62 -10.57 3.17
C ASN A 36 -14.38 -9.27 2.81
N LEU A 37 -14.09 -8.72 1.63
CA LEU A 37 -14.67 -7.43 1.24
C LEU A 37 -16.19 -7.48 1.10
N ALA A 38 -16.75 -8.58 0.59
CA ALA A 38 -18.19 -8.72 0.42
C ALA A 38 -18.89 -8.75 1.77
N GLU A 39 -18.39 -9.55 2.72
CA GLU A 39 -18.88 -9.61 4.10
C GLU A 39 -18.82 -8.24 4.79
N ALA A 40 -17.73 -7.50 4.59
CA ALA A 40 -17.57 -6.18 5.18
C ALA A 40 -18.58 -5.17 4.62
N LEU A 41 -18.83 -5.18 3.31
CA LEU A 41 -19.82 -4.33 2.66
C LEU A 41 -21.24 -4.68 3.09
N GLU A 42 -21.55 -5.98 3.17
CA GLU A 42 -22.87 -6.46 3.59
C GLU A 42 -23.17 -6.05 5.05
N ARG A 43 -22.19 -6.20 5.95
CA ARG A 43 -22.30 -5.74 7.35
C ARG A 43 -22.53 -4.24 7.50
N ASN A 44 -22.04 -3.44 6.55
CA ASN A 44 -22.13 -1.97 6.61
C ASN A 44 -23.28 -1.40 5.79
N GLY A 45 -23.94 -2.20 4.94
CA GLY A 45 -24.93 -1.74 3.96
C GLY A 45 -26.04 -0.86 4.54
N GLN A 46 -26.64 -1.23 5.68
CA GLN A 46 -27.69 -0.41 6.31
C GLN A 46 -27.19 0.97 6.76
N ARG A 47 -25.97 1.04 7.31
CA ARG A 47 -25.35 2.30 7.75
C ARG A 47 -24.92 3.16 6.56
N ASP A 48 -24.36 2.53 5.54
CA ASP A 48 -23.95 3.20 4.31
C ASP A 48 -25.16 3.80 3.59
N ALA A 49 -26.30 3.09 3.56
CA ALA A 49 -27.55 3.60 3.00
C ALA A 49 -28.11 4.81 3.79
N ALA A 50 -28.04 4.77 5.12
CA ALA A 50 -28.50 5.88 5.97
C ALA A 50 -27.62 7.14 5.83
N GLN A 51 -26.33 6.96 5.54
CA GLN A 51 -25.34 8.05 5.42
C GLN A 51 -25.17 8.54 3.97
N GLY A 52 -25.62 7.74 2.98
CA GLY A 52 -25.55 8.07 1.56
C GLY A 52 -24.18 7.81 0.92
N PHE A 53 -23.25 7.13 1.60
CA PHE A 53 -21.93 6.79 1.06
C PHE A 53 -21.34 5.52 1.68
N THR A 54 -20.50 4.82 0.92
CA THR A 54 -19.83 3.60 1.36
C THR A 54 -18.68 3.91 2.32
N GLN A 55 -18.77 3.40 3.55
CA GLN A 55 -17.80 3.73 4.60
C GLN A 55 -16.58 2.81 4.62
N VAL A 56 -16.72 1.57 4.15
CA VAL A 56 -15.66 0.55 4.19
C VAL A 56 -15.35 0.04 2.80
N GLY A 57 -14.08 -0.27 2.54
CA GLY A 57 -13.67 -0.83 1.25
C GLY A 57 -12.27 -0.43 0.80
N PRO A 58 -11.89 -0.78 -0.43
CA PRO A 58 -10.56 -0.52 -0.99
C PRO A 58 -10.18 0.95 -1.03
N HIS A 59 -11.14 1.86 -1.21
CA HIS A 59 -10.92 3.31 -1.21
C HIS A 59 -10.48 3.87 0.15
N ARG A 60 -10.69 3.11 1.23
CA ARG A 60 -10.22 3.44 2.58
C ARG A 60 -8.93 2.70 2.95
N ALA A 61 -8.40 1.87 2.07
CA ALA A 61 -7.16 1.16 2.32
C ALA A 61 -5.96 2.09 2.18
N ASP A 62 -4.89 1.76 2.90
CA ASP A 62 -3.69 2.58 3.04
C ASP A 62 -2.44 1.71 2.85
N LEU A 63 -1.37 2.30 2.31
CA LEU A 63 -0.06 1.69 2.15
C LEU A 63 0.95 2.48 2.95
N ARG A 64 1.60 1.79 3.89
CA ARG A 64 2.37 2.43 4.94
C ARG A 64 3.81 1.97 4.87
N VAL A 65 4.72 2.93 4.80
CA VAL A 65 6.16 2.65 4.79
C VAL A 65 6.66 2.67 6.23
N MET A 66 7.37 1.63 6.61
CA MET A 66 7.89 1.35 7.95
C MET A 66 9.41 1.27 7.89
N VAL A 67 10.10 1.67 8.96
CA VAL A 67 11.54 1.47 9.13
C VAL A 67 11.75 0.66 10.41
N GLY A 68 12.17 -0.60 10.27
CA GLY A 68 12.06 -1.59 11.34
C GLY A 68 10.60 -1.78 11.78
N ASP A 69 10.35 -1.77 13.09
CA ASP A 69 9.00 -1.84 13.67
C ASP A 69 8.35 -0.45 13.88
N ALA A 70 9.08 0.62 13.58
CA ALA A 70 8.65 1.97 13.86
C ALA A 70 7.96 2.63 12.66
N TRP A 71 6.91 3.39 12.99
CA TRP A 71 6.33 4.37 12.11
C TRP A 71 7.32 5.51 11.92
N PRO A 72 7.83 5.77 10.69
CA PRO A 72 8.92 6.72 10.52
C PRO A 72 8.54 8.15 10.88
N GLN A 73 7.25 8.52 10.84
CA GLN A 73 6.76 9.81 11.35
C GLN A 73 6.99 10.02 12.86
N THR A 74 7.16 8.95 13.65
CA THR A 74 7.46 9.05 15.09
C THR A 74 8.87 9.60 15.35
N TYR A 75 9.80 9.45 14.40
CA TYR A 75 11.21 9.82 14.56
C TYR A 75 11.75 10.79 13.49
N TYR A 76 11.11 10.86 12.31
CA TYR A 76 11.59 11.63 11.16
C TYR A 76 10.46 12.47 10.54
N PRO A 77 10.41 13.79 10.83
CA PRO A 77 9.57 14.73 10.11
C PRO A 77 9.88 14.67 8.60
N GLY A 78 8.85 14.55 7.75
CA GLY A 78 9.02 14.42 6.28
C GLY A 78 9.08 12.98 5.76
N ALA A 79 8.90 11.97 6.62
CA ALA A 79 8.86 10.56 6.21
C ALA A 79 7.84 10.26 5.10
N ASP A 80 6.71 10.98 5.05
CA ASP A 80 5.69 10.81 4.02
C ASP A 80 6.18 11.22 2.62
N GLU A 81 7.01 12.27 2.52
CA GLU A 81 7.61 12.68 1.26
C GLU A 81 8.65 11.66 0.77
N VAL A 82 9.44 11.10 1.68
CA VAL A 82 10.42 10.04 1.37
C VAL A 82 9.69 8.77 0.93
N ALA A 83 8.64 8.38 1.64
CA ALA A 83 7.78 7.25 1.28
C ALA A 83 7.13 7.45 -0.10
N ALA A 84 6.58 8.64 -0.37
CA ALA A 84 6.03 8.99 -1.67
C ALA A 84 7.09 8.96 -2.78
N GLY A 85 8.31 9.40 -2.49
CA GLY A 85 9.47 9.29 -3.39
C GLY A 85 9.81 7.84 -3.72
N GLY A 86 9.92 6.98 -2.70
CA GLY A 86 10.16 5.55 -2.86
C GLY A 86 9.07 4.86 -3.69
N LEU A 87 7.79 5.16 -3.41
CA LEU A 87 6.67 4.63 -4.17
C LEU A 87 6.72 5.05 -5.64
N LYS A 88 7.03 6.33 -5.93
CA LYS A 88 7.21 6.82 -7.31
C LYS A 88 8.35 6.10 -8.03
N LEU A 89 9.46 5.79 -7.34
CA LEU A 89 10.57 5.03 -7.91
C LEU A 89 10.16 3.58 -8.25
N VAL A 90 9.42 2.92 -7.36
CA VAL A 90 8.91 1.57 -7.64
C VAL A 90 7.90 1.60 -8.79
N GLN A 91 6.95 2.54 -8.76
CA GLN A 91 5.99 2.74 -9.85
C GLN A 91 6.72 2.99 -11.19
N GLY A 92 7.74 3.84 -11.21
CA GLY A 92 8.56 4.08 -12.40
C GLY A 92 9.27 2.82 -12.91
N ARG A 93 9.74 1.93 -12.02
CA ARG A 93 10.33 0.63 -12.43
C ARG A 93 9.27 -0.34 -12.95
N LEU A 94 8.08 -0.38 -12.35
CA LEU A 94 6.96 -1.21 -12.82
C LEU A 94 6.46 -0.74 -14.19
N SER A 95 6.27 0.57 -14.38
CA SER A 95 5.91 1.16 -15.67
C SER A 95 6.97 0.90 -16.73
N ARG A 96 8.28 0.97 -16.39
CA ARG A 96 9.35 0.58 -17.32
C ARG A 96 9.30 -0.89 -17.69
N LYS A 97 9.05 -1.80 -16.73
CA LYS A 97 8.89 -3.24 -17.03
C LYS A 97 7.67 -3.50 -17.93
N ALA A 98 6.54 -2.84 -17.66
CA ALA A 98 5.32 -2.95 -18.47
C ALA A 98 5.50 -2.35 -19.88
N ALA A 99 6.15 -1.19 -20.00
CA ALA A 99 6.49 -0.57 -21.28
C ALA A 99 7.52 -1.37 -22.09
N ARG A 100 8.37 -2.16 -21.42
CA ARG A 100 9.31 -3.08 -22.08
C ARG A 100 8.59 -4.33 -22.63
N LEU A 101 7.49 -4.74 -22.01
CA LEU A 101 6.63 -5.84 -22.48
C LEU A 101 5.71 -5.39 -23.63
N SER A 102 5.27 -4.13 -23.65
CA SER A 102 4.45 -3.57 -24.75
C SER A 102 5.24 -3.21 -26.01
N ARG A 103 6.57 -3.38 -26.02
CA ARG A 103 7.45 -3.15 -27.18
C ARG A 103 7.73 -4.45 -27.97
N PHE A 104 7.13 -5.56 -27.56
CA PHE A 104 7.23 -6.87 -28.21
C PHE A 104 5.87 -7.43 -28.66
N ILE A 105 4.86 -6.56 -28.77
CA ILE A 105 3.57 -6.83 -29.42
C ILE A 105 3.37 -5.74 -30.46
#